data_AF-A0A926DNR8-F1
#
_entry.id   AF-A0A926DNR8-F1
#
_cell.length_a   1.000
_cell.length_b   1.000
_cell.length_c   1.000
_cell.angle_alpha   90.00
_cell.angle_beta   90.00
_cell.angle_gamma   90.00
#
_symmetry.space_group_name_H-M   'P 1'
#
loop_
_entity.id
_entity.type
_entity.pdbx_description
1 polymer ?
#
loop_
_entity_poly.entity_id
_entity_poly.type
_entity_poly.pdbx_seq_one_letter_code
_entity_poly.pdbx_strand_id
1 'polypeptide(L)' 'MSQFNSKRIKKTARMKKIVLKDMLEACGLAENTLSNMNSGRTPLSSNLAKIADYLGCSVDYLLGRTDNPEINH' A
#
# COMPACT_ATOMS: atom_id res chain seq x y z
N MET A 1 -9.30 2.80 -16.36
CA MET A 1 -9.66 2.51 -14.96
C MET A 1 -8.39 2.45 -14.12
N SER A 2 -8.11 3.46 -13.30
CA SER A 2 -6.99 3.42 -12.35
C SER A 2 -7.37 2.53 -11.16
N GLN A 3 -7.06 1.24 -11.26
CA GLN A 3 -7.28 0.31 -10.15
C GLN A 3 -6.09 0.41 -9.20
N PHE A 4 -6.37 0.78 -7.96
CA PHE A 4 -5.41 0.70 -6.86
C PHE A 4 -4.78 -0.69 -6.83
N ASN A 5 -3.45 -0.77 -6.92
CA ASN A 5 -2.75 -2.04 -7.16
C ASN A 5 -2.45 -2.77 -5.85
N SER A 6 -3.49 -3.26 -5.17
CA SER A 6 -3.37 -4.12 -3.97
C SER A 6 -2.48 -5.33 -4.21
N LYS A 7 -2.40 -5.81 -5.47
CA LYS A 7 -1.45 -6.84 -5.90
C LYS A 7 0.02 -6.44 -5.71
N ARG A 8 0.38 -5.18 -6.00
CA ARG A 8 1.76 -4.68 -5.82
C ARG A 8 2.14 -4.61 -4.35
N ILE A 9 1.25 -4.08 -3.52
CA ILE A 9 1.45 -4.04 -2.05
C ILE A 9 1.69 -5.46 -1.52
N LYS A 10 0.81 -6.41 -1.85
CA LYS A 10 0.96 -7.81 -1.42
C LYS A 10 2.26 -8.42 -1.92
N LYS A 11 2.67 -8.15 -3.16
CA LYS A 11 3.92 -8.67 -3.73
C LYS A 11 5.14 -8.08 -3.03
N THR A 12 5.19 -6.76 -2.85
CA THR A 12 6.30 -6.06 -2.17
C THR A 12 6.39 -6.46 -0.70
N ALA A 13 5.26 -6.51 0.02
CA ALA A 13 5.22 -6.96 1.40
C ALA A 13 5.75 -8.39 1.53
N ARG A 14 5.32 -9.30 0.65
CA ARG A 14 5.78 -10.69 0.64
C ARG A 14 7.28 -10.81 0.32
N MET A 15 7.80 -10.00 -0.61
CA MET A 15 9.24 -9.95 -0.91
C MET A 15 10.05 -9.40 0.27
N LYS A 16 9.54 -8.38 0.96
CA LYS A 16 10.17 -7.78 2.13
C LYS A 16 9.94 -8.56 3.44
N LYS A 17 9.28 -9.72 3.39
CA LYS A 17 8.83 -10.50 4.56
C LYS A 17 8.02 -9.68 5.57
N ILE A 18 7.29 -8.67 5.09
CA ILE A 18 6.39 -7.84 5.88
C ILE A 18 5.03 -8.55 5.96
N VAL A 19 4.51 -8.67 7.19
CA VAL A 19 3.17 -9.19 7.44
C VAL A 19 2.17 -8.06 7.18
N LEU A 20 1.22 -8.28 6.27
CA LEU A 20 0.18 -7.27 5.96
C LEU A 20 -0.58 -6.82 7.21
N LYS A 21 -0.83 -7.74 8.13
CA LYS A 21 -1.52 -7.47 9.40
C LYS A 21 -0.72 -6.49 10.28
N ASP A 22 0.59 -6.70 10.39
CA ASP A 22 1.50 -5.82 11.12
C ASP A 22 1.60 -4.43 10.48
N MET A 23 1.73 -4.38 9.15
CA MET A 23 1.69 -3.13 8.39
C MET A 23 0.36 -2.39 8.55
N LEU A 24 -0.77 -3.11 8.56
CA LEU A 24 -2.09 -2.51 8.79
C LEU A 24 -2.18 -1.93 10.19
N GLU A 25 -1.75 -2.69 11.20
CA GLU A 25 -1.74 -2.25 12.60
C GLU A 25 -0.84 -1.02 12.79
N ALA A 26 0.37 -1.03 12.24
CA ALA A 26 1.29 0.11 12.23
C ALA A 26 0.69 1.34 11.52
N CYS A 27 -0.12 1.13 10.49
CA CYS A 27 -0.85 2.21 9.80
C CYS A 27 -2.11 2.68 10.56
N GLY A 28 -2.55 1.97 11.60
CA GLY A 28 -3.82 2.20 12.29
C GLY A 28 -5.03 1.75 11.48
N LEU A 29 -4.85 0.76 10.61
CA LEU A 29 -5.85 0.21 9.71
C LEU A 29 -6.34 -1.14 10.23
N ALA A 30 -7.65 -1.35 10.21
CA ALA A 30 -8.22 -2.65 10.54
C ALA A 30 -8.01 -3.65 9.39
N GLU A 31 -7.98 -4.94 9.70
CA GLU A 31 -7.94 -6.03 8.70
C GLU A 31 -9.10 -5.93 7.69
N ASN A 32 -10.27 -5.47 8.14
CA ASN A 32 -11.41 -5.20 7.27
C ASN A 32 -11.11 -4.13 6.21
N THR A 33 -10.25 -3.16 6.52
CA THR A 33 -9.87 -2.10 5.57
C THR A 33 -9.06 -2.67 4.41
N LEU A 34 -8.25 -3.71 4.61
CA LEU A 34 -7.50 -4.35 3.51
C LEU A 34 -8.43 -5.02 2.49
N SER A 35 -9.46 -5.73 2.99
CA SER A 35 -10.49 -6.32 2.14
C SER A 35 -11.25 -5.24 1.36
N ASN A 36 -11.56 -4.12 2.03
CA ASN A 36 -12.26 -2.99 1.40
C ASN A 36 -11.37 -2.21 0.41
N MET A 37 -10.05 -2.14 0.64
CA MET A 37 -9.06 -1.58 -0.29
C MET A 37 -8.94 -2.44 -1.55
N ASN A 38 -9.07 -3.77 -1.42
CA ASN A 38 -9.07 -4.69 -2.56
C ASN A 38 -10.28 -4.48 -3.49
N SER A 39 -11.38 -3.93 -2.96
CA SER A 39 -12.56 -3.55 -3.74
C SER A 39 -12.47 -2.17 -4.41
N GLY A 40 -11.33 -1.48 -4.31
CA GLY A 40 -11.09 -0.20 -4.99
C GLY A 40 -11.36 1.05 -4.13
N ARG A 41 -11.53 0.93 -2.81
CA ARG A 41 -11.45 2.11 -1.93
C ARG A 41 -10.00 2.54 -1.79
N THR A 42 -9.70 3.72 -2.31
CA THR A 42 -8.43 4.41 -2.03
C THR A 42 -8.41 4.78 -0.54
N PRO A 43 -7.42 4.32 0.24
CA PRO A 43 -7.25 4.80 1.61
C PRO A 43 -6.94 6.30 1.61
N LEU A 44 -7.19 6.97 2.74
CA LEU A 44 -6.77 8.36 2.94
C LEU A 44 -5.28 8.52 2.61
N SER A 45 -4.91 9.66 2.01
CA SER A 45 -3.53 9.97 1.64
C SER A 45 -2.55 9.75 2.80
N SER A 46 -2.96 10.06 4.03
CA SER A 46 -2.18 9.84 5.25
C SER A 46 -1.91 8.36 5.53
N ASN A 47 -2.90 7.49 5.34
CA ASN A 47 -2.75 6.05 5.54
C ASN A 47 -1.89 5.45 4.43
N LEU A 48 -2.07 5.95 3.21
CA LEU A 48 -1.28 5.51 2.07
C LEU A 48 0.20 5.89 2.20
N ALA A 49 0.49 7.09 2.71
CA ALA A 49 1.84 7.54 3.03
C ALA A 49 2.49 6.66 4.10
N LYS A 50 1.76 6.27 5.17
CA LYS A 50 2.26 5.33 6.18
C LYS A 50 2.57 3.94 5.59
N ILE A 51 1.68 3.43 4.73
CA ILE A 51 1.89 2.13 4.06
C ILE A 51 3.14 2.19 3.18
N ALA A 52 3.27 3.26 2.39
CA ALA A 52 4.40 3.52 1.51
C ALA A 52 5.71 3.59 2.31
N ASP A 53 5.74 4.38 3.38
CA ASP A 53 6.88 4.52 4.29
C ASP A 53 7.26 3.17 4.93
N TYR A 54 6.27 2.44 5.45
CA TYR A 54 6.47 1.14 6.08
C TYR A 54 7.00 0.08 5.08
N LEU A 55 6.47 0.06 3.85
CA LEU A 55 6.99 -0.81 2.80
C LEU A 55 8.30 -0.28 2.19
N GLY A 56 8.73 0.93 2.50
CA GLY A 56 9.84 1.61 1.83
C GLY A 56 9.64 1.67 0.32
N CYS A 57 8.46 2.11 -0.13
CA CYS A 57 8.14 2.36 -1.54
C CYS A 57 7.31 3.64 -1.67
N SER A 58 7.24 4.22 -2.87
CA SER A 58 6.48 5.46 -3.06
C SER A 58 4.96 5.27 -3.08
N VAL A 59 4.25 6.26 -2.54
CA VAL A 59 2.78 6.37 -2.56
C VAL A 59 2.25 6.28 -4.00
N ASP A 60 2.93 6.93 -4.95
CA ASP A 60 2.61 6.89 -6.38
C ASP A 60 2.76 5.50 -7.02
N TYR A 61 3.71 4.69 -6.53
CA TYR A 61 3.88 3.31 -6.98
C TYR A 61 2.69 2.43 -6.54
N LEU A 62 2.15 2.69 -5.35
CA LEU A 62 0.96 2.00 -4.84
C LEU A 62 -0.31 2.40 -5.60
N LEU A 63 -0.43 3.68 -5.94
CA LEU A 63 -1.54 4.22 -6.74
C LEU A 63 -1.50 3.75 -8.21
N GLY A 64 -0.39 3.17 -8.67
CA GLY A 64 -0.20 2.84 -10.07
C GLY A 64 -0.04 4.08 -10.96
N ARG A 65 0.31 5.22 -10.36
CA ARG A 65 0.71 6.43 -11.10
C ARG A 65 2.10 6.28 -11.71
N THR A 66 2.92 5.39 -11.13
CA THR A 66 4.22 5.05 -11.67
C THR A 66 4.53 3.56 -11.52
N ASP A 67 5.38 3.05 -12.41
CA ASP A 67 5.93 1.70 -12.30
C ASP A 67 7.18 1.63 -11.42
N ASN A 68 7.77 2.78 -11.12
CA ASN A 68 9.02 2.86 -10.38
C ASN A 68 8.75 2.94 -8.87
N PRO A 69 9.19 1.94 -8.07
CA PRO A 69 9.02 1.98 -6.61
C PRO A 69 9.87 3.08 -5.93
N GLU A 70 10.84 3.64 -6.65
CA GLU A 70 11.88 4.56 -6.14
C GLU A 70 11.77 6.00 -6.66
N ILE A 71 10.57 6.52 -6.93
CA ILE A 71 10.44 7.96 -7.24
C ILE A 71 10.57 8.76 -5.94
N ASN A 72 11.81 8.95 -5.50
CA ASN A 72 12.17 10.02 -4.57
C ASN A 72 11.93 11.35 -5.31
N HIS A 73 10.97 12.15 -4.84
CA HIS A 73 10.96 13.59 -5.09
C HIS A 73 11.18 14.30 -3.76
#